data_AF-A0A5K1GRP5-F1
#
_entry.id   AF-A0A5K1GRP5-F1
#
_cell.length_a   1.000
_cell.length_b   1.000
_cell.length_c   1.000
_cell.angle_alpha   90.00
_cell.angle_beta   90.00
_cell.angle_gamma   90.00
#
_symmetry.space_group_name_H-M   'P 1'
#
loop_
_entity.id
_entity.type
_entity.pdbx_description
1 polymer ?
#
loop_
_entity_poly.entity_id
_entity_poly.type
_entity_poly.pdbx_seq_one_letter_code
_entity_poly.pdbx_strand_id
1 'polypeptide(L)' 'VIRGITDGGVDYAFECVGDTGVVSTALQSCCD' A
#
# COMPACT_ATOMS: atom_id res chain seq x y z
N VAL A 1 5.76 -6.63 3.53
CA VAL A 1 6.32 -5.88 4.68
C VAL A 1 5.23 -5.09 5.40
N ILE A 2 4.59 -4.10 4.76
CA ILE A 2 3.55 -3.26 5.38
C ILE A 2 2.47 -4.10 6.09
N ARG A 3 1.86 -5.07 5.41
CA ARG A 3 0.83 -5.95 6.00
C ARG A 3 1.30 -6.73 7.23
N GLY A 4 2.58 -7.08 7.33
CA GLY A 4 3.13 -7.74 8.53
C GLY A 4 3.37 -6.77 9.69
N ILE A 5 3.53 -5.47 9.40
CA ILE A 5 3.63 -4.41 10.40
C ILE A 5 2.25 -4.02 10.92
N THR A 6 1.24 -4.07 10.05
CA THR A 6 -0.12 -3.60 10.33
C THR A 6 -1.15 -4.73 10.51
N ASP A 7 -0.69 -5.96 10.69
CA ASP A 7 -1.52 -7.15 10.91
C ASP A 7 -2.64 -7.35 9.87
N GLY A 8 -2.32 -7.16 8.59
CA GLY A 8 -3.22 -7.49 7.49
C GLY A 8 -3.25 -6.47 6.36
N GLY A 9 -2.89 -5.21 6.64
CA GLY A 9 -2.89 -4.12 5.67
C GLY A 9 -3.14 -2.78 6.32
N VAL A 10 -3.04 -1.70 5.56
CA VAL A 10 -3.42 -0.37 6.03
C VAL A 10 -4.86 -0.08 5.60
N ASP A 11 -5.59 0.71 6.39
CA ASP A 11 -6.95 1.13 6.01
C ASP A 11 -6.92 2.05 4.79
N TYR A 12 -5.87 2.88 4.69
CA TYR A 12 -5.67 3.82 3.59
C TYR A 12 -4.18 3.88 3.21
N ALA A 13 -3.93 3.91 1.91
CA ALA A 13 -2.61 4.17 1.33
C ALA A 13 -2.74 5.27 0.28
N PHE A 14 -1.75 6.18 0.26
CA PHE A 14 -1.70 7.30 -0.67
C PHE A 14 -0.39 7.27 -1.43
N GLU A 15 -0.48 7.29 -2.76
CA GLU A 15 0.68 7.51 -3.63
C GLU A 15 0.89 9.02 -3.79
N CYS A 16 2.09 9.52 -3.50
CA CYS A 16 2.41 10.95 -3.52
C CYS A 16 3.81 11.24 -4.10
N VAL A 17 4.45 10.24 -4.69
CA VAL A 17 5.75 10.34 -5.38
C VAL A 17 5.54 10.63 -6.87
N GLY A 18 4.39 10.24 -7.42
CA GLY A 18 4.05 10.38 -8.84
C GLY A 18 4.55 9.22 -9.71
N ASP A 19 4.93 8.09 -9.09
CA ASP A 19 5.34 6.88 -9.79
C ASP A 19 4.17 5.91 -9.92
N THR A 20 3.77 5.61 -11.16
CA THR A 20 2.64 4.73 -11.44
C THR A 20 2.88 3.27 -11.05
N GLY A 21 4.13 2.84 -10.93
CA GLY A 21 4.50 1.53 -10.38
C GLY A 21 4.29 1.44 -8.88
N VAL A 22 4.40 2.55 -8.15
CA VAL A 22 4.12 2.61 -6.71
C VAL A 22 2.62 2.61 -6.42
N VAL A 23 1.77 3.05 -7.35
CA VAL A 23 0.30 3.00 -7.19
C VAL A 23 -0.19 1.57 -6.90
N SER A 24 0.32 0.57 -7.63
CA SER A 24 -0.07 -0.83 -7.39
C SER A 24 0.43 -1.32 -6.03
N THR A 25 1.62 -0.89 -5.61
CA THR A 25 2.18 -1.21 -4.29
C THR A 25 1.35 -0.59 -3.16
N ALA A 26 0.89 0.66 -3.32
CA ALA A 26 -0.01 1.33 -2.39
C ALA A 26 -1.34 0.57 -2.27
N LEU A 27 -1.95 0.20 -3.40
CA LEU A 27 -3.19 -0.58 -3.42
C LEU A 27 -3.02 -1.95 -2.74
N GLN A 28 -1.98 -2.71 -3.09
CA GLN A 28 -1.68 -4.03 -2.53
C GLN A 28 -1.32 -3.99 -1.04
N SER A 29 -1.00 -2.81 -0.51
CA SER A 29 -0.75 -2.64 0.93
C SER A 29 -2.04 -2.62 1.76
N CYS A 30 -3.19 -2.30 1.14
CA CYS A 30 -4.49 -2.28 1.80
C CYS A 30 -5.15 -3.66 1.81
N CYS A 31 -5.23 -4.30 0.63
CA CYS A 31 -5.94 -5.57 0.42
C CYS A 31 -5.25 -6.39 -0.69
N ASP A 32 -5.48 -7.71 -0.72
CA ASP A 32 -5.22 -8.56 -1.90
C ASP A 32 -6.49 -8.72 -2.74
#